data_AF-A0A060C9V8-F1
#
_entry.id   AF-A0A060C9V8-F1
#
_cell.length_a   1.000
_cell.length_b   1.000
_cell.length_c   1.000
_cell.angle_alpha   90.00
_cell.angle_beta   90.00
_cell.angle_gamma   90.00
#
_symmetry.space_group_name_H-M   'P 1'
#
loop_
_entity.id
_entity.type
_entity.pdbx_description
1 polymer ?
#
loop_
_entity_poly.entity_id
_entity_poly.type
_entity_poly.pdbx_seq_one_letter_code
_entity_poly.pdbx_strand_id
1 'polypeptide(L)'
;EMKDGLMLLNGKRIVFKGVNRHEFDYKRGRAITAKEMLWDIKFMKQHNINAVRTSHYPNQSLWYDLCDRYGIYLIGETNLESHGSWQKLGKCEPSWNVPGNKPEWKENVLDRANSMFQRDKNHSAILIWSCGNESYAGTDILAMSNFFMLQIIQDLSIMKGLFGIVI
;
A
#
# COMPACT_ATOMS: atom_id res chain seq x y z
N GLU A 1 -5.69 -2.09 -15.82
CA GLU A 1 -6.81 -3.03 -15.92
C GLU A 1 -6.32 -4.48 -15.77
N MET A 2 -7.22 -5.41 -15.45
CA MET A 2 -6.93 -6.84 -15.43
C MET A 2 -7.57 -7.52 -16.63
N LYS A 3 -6.80 -8.27 -17.42
CA LYS A 3 -7.28 -9.02 -18.58
C LYS A 3 -6.57 -10.36 -18.66
N ASP A 4 -7.34 -11.45 -18.73
CA ASP A 4 -6.82 -12.82 -18.82
C ASP A 4 -5.76 -13.15 -17.75
N GLY A 5 -5.98 -12.67 -16.51
CA GLY A 5 -5.05 -12.83 -15.39
C GLY A 5 -3.81 -11.92 -15.41
N LEU A 6 -3.68 -11.03 -16.40
CA LEU A 6 -2.58 -10.09 -16.51
C LEU A 6 -2.99 -8.68 -16.09
N MET A 7 -2.11 -8.01 -15.33
CA MET A 7 -2.22 -6.57 -15.09
C MET A 7 -1.65 -5.80 -16.29
N LEU A 8 -2.48 -4.95 -16.87
CA LEU A 8 -2.14 -4.09 -17.99
C LEU A 8 -2.19 -2.62 -17.58
N LEU A 9 -1.17 -1.85 -17.98
CA LEU A 9 -1.15 -0.39 -17.92
C LEU A 9 -1.19 0.13 -19.36
N ASN A 10 -2.23 0.91 -19.69
CA ASN A 10 -2.46 1.43 -21.05
C ASN A 10 -2.40 0.33 -22.13
N GLY A 11 -3.08 -0.80 -21.87
CA GLY A 11 -3.15 -1.95 -22.78
C GLY A 11 -1.88 -2.81 -22.86
N LYS A 12 -0.81 -2.48 -22.13
CA LYS A 12 0.45 -3.23 -22.13
C LYS A 12 0.68 -3.92 -20.80
N ARG A 13 1.16 -5.17 -20.84
CA ARG A 13 1.55 -5.91 -19.63
C ARG A 13 2.60 -5.14 -18.86
N ILE A 14 2.34 -4.89 -17.58
CA ILE A 14 3.31 -4.28 -16.67
C ILE A 14 4.16 -5.37 -16.00
N VAL A 15 5.43 -5.08 -15.74
CA VAL A 15 6.34 -5.90 -14.94
C VAL A 15 6.96 -5.03 -13.86
N PHE A 16 6.70 -5.38 -12.60
CA PHE A 16 7.27 -4.68 -11.45
C PHE A 16 8.69 -5.18 -11.19
N LYS A 17 9.65 -4.26 -11.27
CA LYS A 17 11.01 -4.39 -10.76
C LYS A 17 11.05 -3.58 -9.47
N GLY A 18 10.40 -4.11 -8.45
CA GLY A 18 9.99 -3.35 -7.27
C GLY A 18 10.84 -3.61 -6.03
N VAL A 19 10.72 -2.69 -5.07
CA VAL A 19 11.27 -2.82 -3.72
C VAL A 19 10.23 -2.45 -2.66
N ASN A 20 10.39 -2.97 -1.45
CA ASN A 20 9.71 -2.44 -0.26
C ASN A 20 10.56 -1.30 0.31
N ARG A 21 9.93 -0.16 0.65
CA ARG A 21 10.64 0.99 1.20
C ARG A 21 9.94 1.50 2.46
N HIS A 22 10.62 1.37 3.59
CA HIS A 22 10.31 2.13 4.81
C HIS A 22 10.88 3.55 4.72
N GLU A 23 10.16 4.54 5.25
CA GLU A 23 10.74 5.86 5.53
C GLU A 23 11.72 5.77 6.70
N PHE A 24 13.02 5.74 6.40
CA PHE A 24 14.06 5.62 7.40
C PHE A 24 15.35 6.35 6.99
N ASP A 25 15.92 7.08 7.95
CA ASP A 25 17.26 7.63 7.93
C ASP A 25 17.98 7.19 9.21
N TYR A 26 19.26 6.83 9.10
CA TYR A 26 20.02 6.30 10.24
C TYR A 26 20.23 7.31 11.37
N LYS A 27 20.14 8.62 11.10
CA LYS A 27 20.28 9.67 12.13
C LYS A 27 18.94 10.10 12.71
N ARG A 28 17.89 10.16 11.88
CA ARG A 28 16.58 10.74 12.24
C ARG A 28 15.46 9.72 12.40
N GLY A 29 15.73 8.43 12.18
CA GLY A 29 14.71 7.40 12.14
C GLY A 29 13.70 7.72 11.03
N ARG A 30 12.40 7.77 11.37
CA ARG A 30 11.32 8.01 10.40
C ARG A 30 11.17 9.47 9.96
N ALA A 31 11.85 10.42 10.61
CA ALA A 31 11.80 11.83 10.25
C ALA A 31 12.79 12.17 9.11
N ILE A 32 12.61 11.50 7.97
CA ILE A 32 13.42 11.73 6.77
C ILE A 32 13.07 13.08 6.11
N THR A 33 14.00 13.63 5.33
CA THR A 33 13.77 14.88 4.60
C THR A 33 13.59 14.63 3.10
N ALA A 34 13.20 15.67 2.36
CA ALA A 34 13.15 15.65 0.90
C ALA A 34 14.47 15.21 0.25
N LYS A 35 15.61 15.45 0.91
CA LYS A 35 16.94 15.06 0.41
C LYS A 35 17.08 13.54 0.35
N GLU A 36 16.70 12.84 1.42
CA GLU A 36 16.76 11.37 1.47
C GLU A 36 15.77 10.76 0.47
N MET A 37 14.55 11.30 0.36
CA MET A 37 13.57 10.87 -0.66
C MET A 37 14.11 11.00 -2.09
N LEU A 38 14.70 12.14 -2.43
CA LEU A 38 15.30 12.36 -3.75
C LEU A 38 16.51 11.46 -4.01
N TRP A 39 17.28 11.15 -2.97
CA TRP A 39 18.38 10.20 -3.07
C TRP A 39 17.84 8.81 -3.41
N ASP A 40 16.81 8.33 -2.69
CA ASP A 40 16.18 7.04 -2.94
C ASP A 40 15.66 6.94 -4.38
N ILE A 41 14.97 7.98 -4.87
CA ILE A 41 14.51 8.02 -6.27
C ILE A 41 15.67 7.88 -7.26
N LYS A 42 16.72 8.69 -7.10
CA LYS A 42 17.88 8.64 -8.01
C LYS A 42 18.53 7.27 -7.99
N PHE A 43 18.73 6.71 -6.80
CA PHE A 43 19.30 5.38 -6.62
C PHE A 43 18.45 4.34 -7.36
N MET A 44 17.13 4.31 -7.14
CA MET A 44 16.23 3.36 -7.80
C MET A 44 16.28 3.49 -9.32
N LYS A 45 16.21 4.71 -9.87
CA LYS A 45 16.25 4.93 -11.32
C LYS A 45 17.58 4.50 -11.94
N GLN A 46 18.70 4.74 -11.28
CA GLN A 46 20.03 4.29 -11.73
C GLN A 46 20.17 2.77 -11.75
N HIS A 47 19.40 2.06 -10.91
CA HIS A 47 19.44 0.61 -10.78
C HIS A 47 18.24 -0.11 -11.44
N ASN A 48 17.56 0.57 -12.38
CA ASN A 48 16.44 0.00 -13.15
C ASN A 48 15.24 -0.47 -12.31
N ILE A 49 15.08 0.05 -11.08
CA ILE A 49 13.91 -0.16 -10.24
C ILE A 49 12.79 0.77 -10.75
N ASN A 50 11.58 0.22 -10.88
CA ASN A 50 10.43 0.96 -11.44
C ASN A 50 9.23 1.02 -10.50
N ALA A 51 9.28 0.37 -9.34
CA ALA A 51 8.14 0.28 -8.44
C ALA A 51 8.53 0.26 -6.96
N VAL A 52 7.66 0.78 -6.11
CA VAL A 52 7.82 0.80 -4.66
C VAL A 52 6.52 0.40 -3.98
N ARG A 53 6.61 -0.49 -2.99
CA ARG A 53 5.58 -0.69 -1.97
C ARG A 53 5.90 0.17 -0.76
N THR A 54 4.95 0.99 -0.30
CA THR A 54 5.11 1.82 0.91
C THR A 54 4.95 0.96 2.17
N SER A 55 5.88 0.04 2.38
CA SER A 55 5.89 -0.91 3.49
C SER A 55 6.03 -0.17 4.84
N HIS A 56 5.14 -0.29 5.81
CA HIS A 56 3.78 -0.87 5.74
C HIS A 56 2.75 0.19 6.17
N TYR A 57 2.90 1.39 5.61
CA TYR A 57 2.13 2.57 5.96
C TYR A 57 2.25 3.66 4.87
N PRO A 58 1.31 4.62 4.82
CA PRO A 58 1.41 5.74 3.91
C PRO A 58 2.58 6.66 4.30
N ASN A 59 3.32 7.13 3.31
CA ASN A 59 4.48 8.01 3.51
C ASN A 59 4.06 9.50 3.59
N GLN A 60 5.04 10.40 3.74
CA GLN A 60 4.84 11.84 3.55
C GLN A 60 4.31 12.18 2.14
N SER A 61 3.41 13.16 2.01
CA SER A 61 2.77 13.53 0.73
C SER A 61 3.75 13.85 -0.39
N LEU A 62 4.89 14.48 -0.08
CA LEU A 62 5.96 14.76 -1.05
C LEU A 62 6.47 13.50 -1.77
N TRP A 63 6.46 12.34 -1.10
CA TRP A 63 6.91 11.09 -1.72
C TRP A 63 6.08 10.74 -2.96
N TYR A 64 4.77 10.92 -2.91
CA TYR A 64 3.85 10.60 -3.99
C TYR A 64 4.02 11.56 -5.17
N ASP A 65 4.16 12.86 -4.89
CA ASP A 65 4.51 13.87 -5.90
C ASP A 65 5.80 13.54 -6.64
N LEU A 66 6.81 13.04 -5.90
CA LEU A 66 8.08 12.64 -6.47
C LEU A 66 7.91 11.37 -7.33
N CYS A 67 7.16 10.37 -6.87
CA CYS A 67 6.88 9.17 -7.65
C CYS A 67 6.13 9.47 -8.96
N ASP A 68 5.14 10.38 -8.94
CA ASP A 68 4.48 10.89 -10.14
C ASP A 68 5.49 11.52 -11.11
N ARG A 69 6.32 12.44 -10.62
CA ARG A 69 7.29 13.17 -11.45
C ARG A 69 8.37 12.29 -12.06
N TYR A 70 8.84 11.28 -11.34
CA TYR A 70 9.98 10.45 -11.76
C TYR A 70 9.57 9.11 -12.36
N GLY A 71 8.26 8.82 -12.43
CA GLY A 71 7.72 7.59 -13.00
C GLY A 71 8.13 6.36 -12.19
N ILE A 72 7.71 6.32 -10.92
CA ILE A 72 7.82 5.17 -10.02
C ILE A 72 6.41 4.68 -9.71
N TYR A 73 6.11 3.44 -10.05
CA TYR A 73 4.82 2.82 -9.73
C TYR A 73 4.71 2.54 -8.23
N LEU A 74 3.54 2.78 -7.66
CA LEU A 74 3.29 2.63 -6.23
C LEU A 74 2.24 1.57 -5.93
N ILE A 75 2.54 0.78 -4.90
CA ILE A 75 1.56 0.10 -4.07
C ILE A 75 1.41 0.94 -2.80
N GLY A 76 0.30 1.68 -2.70
CA GLY A 76 -0.05 2.48 -1.54
C GLY A 76 -0.63 1.58 -0.46
N GLU A 77 0.02 1.49 0.70
CA GLU A 77 -0.34 0.54 1.74
C GLU A 77 -0.90 1.19 2.99
N THR A 78 -2.07 0.71 3.41
CA THR A 78 -2.74 1.16 4.62
C THR A 78 -1.85 0.86 5.83
N ASN A 79 -1.78 1.79 6.78
CA ASN A 79 -1.08 1.59 8.05
C ASN A 79 -1.86 0.62 8.93
N LEU A 80 -1.82 -0.67 8.61
CA LEU A 80 -2.48 -1.75 9.35
C LEU A 80 -1.57 -2.95 9.37
N GLU A 81 -1.06 -3.27 10.56
CA GLU A 81 -0.29 -4.47 10.82
C GLU A 81 -0.61 -4.98 12.22
N SER A 82 -0.88 -6.28 12.33
CA SER A 82 -1.22 -6.93 13.59
C SER A 82 -0.55 -8.30 13.74
N HIS A 83 0.64 -8.43 13.16
CA HIS A 83 1.43 -9.68 13.10
C HIS A 83 1.42 -10.43 14.43
N GLY A 84 1.74 -9.72 15.53
CA GLY A 84 1.81 -10.31 16.87
C GLY A 84 0.51 -10.95 17.35
N SER A 85 -0.65 -10.59 16.78
CA SER A 85 -1.96 -11.14 17.15
C SER A 85 -2.28 -12.52 16.59
N TRP A 86 -1.55 -12.98 15.58
CA TRP A 86 -1.81 -14.27 14.94
C TRP A 86 -0.56 -15.12 14.72
N GLN A 87 0.65 -14.57 14.85
CA GLN A 87 1.88 -15.36 14.83
C GLN A 87 2.62 -15.25 16.17
N LYS A 88 2.92 -16.39 16.79
CA LYS A 88 3.65 -16.47 18.06
C LYS A 88 4.79 -17.48 17.92
N LEU A 89 6.02 -17.01 18.15
CA LEU A 89 7.22 -17.87 18.08
C LEU A 89 7.30 -18.66 16.74
N GLY A 90 6.95 -17.99 15.63
CA GLY A 90 6.94 -18.59 14.29
C GLY A 90 5.77 -19.55 14.01
N LYS A 91 4.83 -19.72 14.95
CA LYS A 91 3.62 -20.54 14.74
C LYS A 91 2.40 -19.67 14.47
N CYS A 92 1.59 -20.08 13.49
CA CYS A 92 0.28 -19.50 13.24
C CYS A 92 -0.68 -19.91 14.38
N GLU A 93 -1.12 -18.92 15.15
CA GLU A 93 -1.99 -19.04 16.32
C GLU A 93 -2.98 -17.84 16.33
N PRO A 94 -4.05 -17.90 15.50
CA PRO A 94 -4.94 -16.78 15.25
C PRO A 94 -6.08 -16.64 16.28
N SER A 95 -6.04 -17.35 17.42
CA SER A 95 -7.16 -17.34 18.40
C SER A 95 -7.51 -15.96 18.95
N TRP A 96 -6.58 -15.02 18.90
CA TRP A 96 -6.77 -13.63 19.33
C TRP A 96 -6.45 -12.61 18.23
N ASN A 97 -6.53 -13.04 16.97
CA ASN A 97 -6.31 -12.17 15.82
C ASN A 97 -7.18 -10.91 15.87
N VAL A 98 -6.54 -9.76 15.65
CA VAL A 98 -7.18 -8.45 15.46
C VAL A 98 -6.71 -7.89 14.12
N PRO A 99 -7.55 -7.20 13.31
CA PRO A 99 -8.95 -6.92 13.57
C PRO A 99 -9.84 -8.18 13.41
N GLY A 100 -9.50 -9.09 12.49
CA GLY A 100 -10.23 -10.34 12.31
C GLY A 100 -11.71 -10.13 11.97
N ASN A 101 -12.59 -10.76 12.75
CA ASN A 101 -14.05 -10.69 12.60
C ASN A 101 -14.71 -9.92 13.75
N LYS A 102 -14.05 -8.87 14.27
CA LYS A 102 -14.44 -8.21 15.51
C LYS A 102 -15.10 -6.87 15.19
N PRO A 103 -16.43 -6.74 15.29
CA PRO A 103 -17.15 -5.54 14.87
C PRO A 103 -16.63 -4.24 15.50
N GLU A 104 -16.08 -4.32 16.71
CA GLU A 104 -15.46 -3.19 17.41
C GLU A 104 -14.22 -2.61 16.70
N TRP A 105 -13.55 -3.35 15.81
CA TRP A 105 -12.40 -2.89 15.04
C TRP A 105 -12.74 -2.40 13.64
N LYS A 106 -13.93 -2.72 13.13
CA LYS A 106 -14.32 -2.44 11.75
C LYS A 106 -14.16 -0.97 11.37
N GLU A 107 -14.66 -0.05 12.20
CA GLU A 107 -14.60 1.38 11.90
C GLU A 107 -13.17 1.92 11.96
N ASN A 108 -12.32 1.41 12.86
CA ASN A 108 -10.90 1.77 12.90
C ASN A 108 -10.15 1.31 11.65
N VAL A 109 -10.52 0.14 11.12
CA VAL A 109 -9.95 -0.43 9.89
C VAL A 109 -10.37 0.44 8.69
N LEU A 110 -11.65 0.77 8.58
CA LEU A 110 -12.16 1.63 7.51
C LEU A 110 -11.61 3.06 7.57
N ASP A 111 -11.43 3.62 8.76
CA ASP A 111 -10.85 4.96 8.94
C ASP A 111 -9.42 5.05 8.40
N ARG A 112 -8.58 4.05 8.68
CA ARG A 112 -7.20 3.98 8.15
C ARG A 112 -7.19 3.97 6.62
N ALA A 113 -8.09 3.20 6.02
CA ALA A 113 -8.23 3.11 4.57
C ALA A 113 -8.73 4.41 3.95
N ASN A 114 -9.78 5.00 4.54
CA ASN A 114 -10.36 6.25 4.06
C ASN A 114 -9.36 7.41 4.18
N SER A 115 -8.65 7.52 5.30
CA SER A 115 -7.63 8.54 5.54
C SER A 115 -6.51 8.51 4.49
N MET A 116 -5.99 7.31 4.18
CA MET A 116 -4.98 7.14 3.13
C MET A 116 -5.58 7.48 1.74
N PHE A 117 -6.73 6.89 1.42
CA PHE A 117 -7.33 7.02 0.09
C PHE A 117 -7.68 8.48 -0.23
N GLN A 118 -8.38 9.18 0.66
CA GLN A 118 -8.81 10.56 0.39
C GLN A 118 -7.62 11.51 0.22
N ARG A 119 -6.50 11.24 0.90
CA ARG A 119 -5.28 12.02 0.77
C ARG A 119 -4.58 11.78 -0.57
N ASP A 120 -4.50 10.52 -1.00
CA ASP A 120 -3.55 10.11 -2.03
C ASP A 120 -4.19 9.75 -3.40
N LYS A 121 -5.53 9.68 -3.49
CA LYS A 121 -6.29 9.18 -4.67
C LYS A 121 -5.99 9.84 -6.02
N ASN A 122 -5.43 11.05 -6.03
CA ASN A 122 -5.15 11.81 -7.25
C ASN A 122 -3.74 11.53 -7.82
N HIS A 123 -2.93 10.70 -7.16
CA HIS A 123 -1.58 10.36 -7.63
C HIS A 123 -1.60 9.20 -8.63
N SER A 124 -1.28 9.51 -9.89
CA SER A 124 -1.25 8.53 -10.98
C SER A 124 -0.21 7.41 -10.81
N ALA A 125 0.82 7.66 -10.01
CA ALA A 125 1.82 6.67 -9.62
C ALA A 125 1.19 5.49 -8.86
N ILE A 126 0.09 5.69 -8.12
CA ILE A 126 -0.55 4.64 -7.34
C ILE A 126 -1.36 3.74 -8.26
N LEU A 127 -0.91 2.49 -8.38
CA LEU A 127 -1.56 1.48 -9.22
C LEU A 127 -2.37 0.47 -8.39
N ILE A 128 -2.05 0.33 -7.10
CA ILE A 128 -2.57 -0.72 -6.21
C ILE A 128 -2.76 -0.10 -4.82
N TRP A 129 -3.91 -0.37 -4.19
CA TRP A 129 -4.18 -0.05 -2.80
C TRP A 129 -4.14 -1.33 -1.96
N SER A 130 -3.20 -1.40 -1.04
CA SER A 130 -3.03 -2.53 -0.13
C SER A 130 -3.81 -2.32 1.16
N CYS A 131 -4.47 -3.37 1.63
CA CYS A 131 -5.24 -3.35 2.87
C CYS A 131 -4.36 -3.31 4.13
N GLY A 132 -3.04 -3.44 3.97
CA GLY A 132 -2.08 -3.50 5.06
C GLY A 132 -1.12 -4.66 4.88
N ASN A 133 -0.41 -4.99 5.96
CA ASN A 133 0.57 -6.05 6.03
C ASN A 133 0.21 -6.99 7.18
N GLU A 134 0.47 -8.29 7.03
CA GLU A 134 0.47 -9.28 8.13
C GLU A 134 -0.62 -9.08 9.19
N SER A 135 -1.86 -8.83 8.76
CA SER A 135 -3.00 -8.54 9.65
C SER A 135 -4.02 -9.69 9.70
N TYR A 136 -3.56 -10.87 9.30
CA TYR A 136 -4.39 -12.06 9.04
C TYR A 136 -5.58 -11.75 8.11
N ALA A 137 -6.60 -12.61 8.10
CA ALA A 137 -7.85 -12.41 7.37
C ALA A 137 -9.02 -12.13 8.31
N GLY A 138 -10.14 -11.66 7.74
CA GLY A 138 -11.41 -11.51 8.46
C GLY A 138 -12.38 -10.56 7.77
N THR A 139 -13.58 -10.42 8.35
CA THR A 139 -14.65 -9.56 7.82
C THR A 139 -14.27 -8.10 7.79
N ASP A 140 -13.39 -7.65 8.69
CA ASP A 140 -13.00 -6.24 8.75
C ASP A 140 -12.01 -5.89 7.63
N ILE A 141 -11.07 -6.79 7.33
CA ILE A 141 -10.19 -6.67 6.16
C ILE A 141 -11.02 -6.74 4.87
N LEU A 142 -12.00 -7.65 4.80
CA LEU A 142 -12.91 -7.74 3.65
C LEU A 142 -13.70 -6.43 3.48
N ALA A 143 -14.16 -5.82 4.58
CA ALA A 143 -14.83 -4.53 4.54
C ALA A 143 -13.92 -3.42 3.98
N MET A 144 -12.64 -3.40 4.36
CA MET A 144 -11.65 -2.48 3.76
C MET A 144 -11.46 -2.71 2.26
N SER A 145 -11.31 -3.96 1.84
CA SER A 145 -11.16 -4.29 0.42
C SER A 145 -12.38 -3.82 -0.38
N ASN A 146 -13.58 -4.07 0.14
CA ASN A 146 -14.83 -3.59 -0.46
C ASN A 146 -14.92 -2.06 -0.49
N PHE A 147 -14.43 -1.38 0.54
CA PHE A 147 -14.35 0.08 0.55
C PHE A 147 -13.52 0.61 -0.62
N PHE A 148 -12.30 0.11 -0.83
CA PHE A 148 -11.48 0.57 -1.95
C PHE A 148 -12.12 0.26 -3.31
N MET A 149 -12.71 -0.94 -3.45
CA MET A 149 -13.44 -1.32 -4.66
C MET A 149 -14.56 -0.33 -4.99
N LEU A 150 -15.37 0.04 -4.00
CA LEU A 150 -16.47 0.99 -4.17
C LEU A 150 -15.97 2.39 -4.57
N GLN A 151 -14.92 2.89 -3.92
CA GLN A 151 -14.36 4.21 -4.22
C GLN A 151 -13.84 4.30 -5.67
N ILE A 152 -13.15 3.25 -6.14
CA ILE A 152 -12.55 3.21 -7.48
C ILE A 152 -13.61 3.03 -8.57
N ILE A 153 -14.69 2.30 -8.30
CA ILE A 153 -15.82 2.19 -9.25
C ILE A 153 -16.51 3.55 -9.43
N GLN A 154 -16.60 4.34 -8.35
CA GLN A 154 -17.25 5.66 -8.39
C GLN A 154 -16.39 6.73 -9.07
N ASP A 155 -15.07 6.54 -9.11
CA ASP A 155 -14.13 7.49 -9.72
C ASP A 155 -13.33 6.83 -10.85
N LEU A 156 -13.86 6.98 -12.07
CA LEU A 156 -13.25 6.43 -13.30
C LEU A 156 -11.88 7.02 -13.62
N SER A 157 -11.45 8.09 -12.94
CA SER A 157 -10.10 8.64 -13.08
C SER A 157 -9.05 7.82 -12.34
N ILE A 158 -9.49 6.93 -11.43
CA ILE A 158 -8.61 6.09 -10.61
C ILE A 158 -8.39 4.75 -11.29
N MET A 159 -7.12 4.37 -11.40
CA MET A 159 -6.75 3.11 -12.03
C MET A 159 -7.21 1.91 -11.19
N LYS A 160 -7.88 0.96 -11.84
CA LYS A 160 -8.28 -0.32 -11.23
C LYS A 160 -7.03 -1.14 -10.84
N GLY A 161 -6.68 -1.11 -9.55
CA GLY A 161 -5.62 -1.92 -8.95
C GLY A 161 -6.08 -3.30 -8.50
N LEU A 162 -5.13 -4.19 -8.19
CA LEU A 162 -5.41 -5.40 -7.42
C LEU A 162 -5.61 -5.03 -5.94
N PHE A 163 -6.38 -5.85 -5.22
CA PHE A 163 -6.60 -5.71 -3.78
C PHE A 163 -6.15 -6.97 -3.09
N GLY A 164 -5.37 -6.82 -2.03
CA GLY A 164 -4.93 -7.93 -1.20
C GLY A 164 -4.16 -7.41 -0.01
N ILE A 165 -4.09 -8.23 1.03
CA ILE A 165 -3.01 -8.15 2.00
C ILE A 165 -1.80 -8.77 1.32
N VAL A 166 -0.71 -8.03 1.26
CA VAL A 166 0.58 -8.63 0.91
C VAL A 166 1.09 -9.26 2.19
N ILE A 167 1.08 -10.60 2.22
CA ILE A 167 1.64 -11.44 3.28
C ILE A 167 3.16 -11.45 3.13
#